data_AF-A0A2N1UE36-F1
#
_entry.id   AF-A0A2N1UE36-F1
#
_cell.length_a   1.000
_cell.length_b   1.000
_cell.length_c   1.000
_cell.angle_alpha   90.00
_cell.angle_beta   90.00
_cell.angle_gamma   90.00
#
_symmetry.space_group_name_H-M   'P 1'
#
loop_
_entity.id
_entity.type
_entity.pdbx_description
1 polymer ?
#
loop_
_entity_poly.entity_id
_entity_poly.type
_entity_poly.pdbx_seq_one_letter_code
_entity_poly.pdbx_strand_id
1 'polypeptide(L)'
;GQAIVREPPIPVEVHAYVDGIIDDVYPEEGVKVNTAATFIQGIFGIGPEVIGDLKMAVKSPSDVLDKDNITLEHKGKIIVGGSLVTAAALDRAVELGVKGVIVGGYDAHDLKEFLGYDLGVAITGTEDKGITLVVTEGFGKINMAKKTFELLQNAEGRKTSINGATQIRAGVIRPEVVIPLADANIADQKHAPNNGMTIGTMVRIIRQPHFGEVAKVVSLPEKPVIIPSEAKVRVVEIETLSNGEKMMLPRANVEIIEE
;
A
#
# COMPACT_ATOMS: atom_id res chain seq x y z
N GLY A 1 38.67 -28.17 15.08
CA GLY A 1 37.68 -27.82 14.04
C GLY A 1 36.31 -27.88 14.66
N GLN A 2 35.42 -26.96 14.32
CA GLN A 2 34.02 -26.99 14.75
C GLN A 2 33.16 -27.40 13.55
N ALA A 3 32.18 -28.27 13.80
CA ALA A 3 31.15 -28.62 12.84
C ALA A 3 29.80 -28.14 13.39
N ILE A 4 28.99 -27.52 12.53
CA ILE A 4 27.61 -27.11 12.84
C ILE A 4 26.70 -28.05 12.07
N VAL A 5 25.88 -28.81 12.80
CA VAL A 5 24.81 -29.64 12.22
C VAL A 5 23.52 -28.82 12.29
N ARG A 6 22.88 -28.60 11.15
CA ARG A 6 21.57 -27.97 11.05
C ARG A 6 20.51 -29.03 10.78
N GLU A 7 19.40 -28.96 11.49
CA GLU A 7 18.21 -29.74 11.19
C GLU A 7 17.58 -29.28 9.87
N PRO A 8 16.80 -30.14 9.19
CA PRO A 8 16.02 -29.74 8.03
C PRO A 8 15.10 -28.54 8.36
N PRO A 9 14.89 -27.61 7.41
CA PRO A 9 13.98 -26.49 7.62
C PRO A 9 12.55 -26.98 7.89
N ILE A 10 11.84 -26.28 8.79
CA ILE A 10 10.42 -26.54 9.06
C ILE A 10 9.59 -25.77 8.03
N PRO A 11 8.77 -26.44 7.20
CA PRO A 11 7.92 -25.75 6.23
C PRO A 11 6.90 -24.84 6.93
N VAL A 12 6.71 -23.63 6.41
CA VAL A 12 5.67 -22.69 6.87
C VAL A 12 4.65 -22.55 5.75
N GLU A 13 3.41 -22.97 6.01
CA GLU A 13 2.30 -22.78 5.09
C GLU A 13 1.66 -21.41 5.33
N VAL A 14 1.48 -20.66 4.24
CA VAL A 14 0.81 -19.36 4.26
C VAL A 14 -0.35 -19.35 3.28
N HIS A 15 -1.34 -18.49 3.52
CA HIS A 15 -2.37 -18.26 2.53
C HIS A 15 -1.78 -17.49 1.34
N ALA A 16 -2.23 -17.79 0.12
CA ALA A 16 -1.76 -17.13 -1.10
C ALA A 16 -2.08 -15.62 -1.16
N TYR A 17 -2.84 -15.10 -0.19
CA TYR A 17 -3.30 -13.73 -0.05
C TYR A 17 -4.24 -13.24 -1.17
N VAL A 18 -4.12 -13.73 -2.40
CA VAL A 18 -4.97 -13.40 -3.54
C VAL A 18 -5.45 -14.65 -4.27
N ASP A 19 -6.64 -14.57 -4.88
CA ASP A 19 -7.06 -15.56 -5.86
C ASP A 19 -6.42 -15.23 -7.21
N GLY A 20 -5.98 -16.25 -7.94
CA GLY A 20 -5.30 -16.06 -9.22
C GLY A 20 -4.90 -17.36 -9.87
N ILE A 21 -4.06 -17.26 -10.91
CA ILE A 21 -3.52 -18.39 -11.65
C ILE A 21 -2.09 -18.64 -11.17
N ILE A 22 -1.73 -19.90 -10.95
CA ILE A 22 -0.34 -20.29 -10.69
C ILE A 22 0.46 -20.09 -11.98
N ASP A 23 1.35 -19.11 -11.96
CA ASP A 23 2.22 -18.73 -13.08
C ASP A 23 3.54 -19.50 -13.06
N ASP A 24 4.05 -19.81 -11.87
CA ASP A 24 5.28 -20.58 -11.67
C ASP A 24 5.24 -21.35 -10.34
N VAL A 25 5.99 -22.46 -10.27
CA VAL A 25 6.11 -23.29 -9.06
C VAL A 25 7.58 -23.38 -8.69
N TYR A 26 7.92 -22.93 -7.49
CA TYR A 26 9.24 -23.04 -6.89
C TYR A 26 9.27 -24.26 -5.96
N PRO A 27 9.88 -25.40 -6.36
CA PRO A 27 9.86 -26.62 -5.57
C PRO A 27 10.37 -26.35 -4.15
N GLU A 28 9.63 -26.83 -3.15
CA GLU A 28 9.96 -26.69 -1.72
C GLU A 28 9.96 -25.24 -1.16
N GLU A 29 9.66 -24.23 -2.00
CA GLU A 29 9.65 -22.82 -1.59
C GLU A 29 8.26 -22.17 -1.70
N GLY A 30 7.52 -22.40 -2.79
CA GLY A 30 6.19 -21.80 -2.98
C GLY A 30 5.72 -21.72 -4.42
N VAL A 31 4.77 -20.82 -4.68
CA VAL A 31 4.20 -20.60 -6.02
C VAL A 31 4.13 -19.11 -6.34
N LYS A 32 4.29 -18.76 -7.61
CA LYS A 32 4.00 -17.41 -8.12
C LYS A 32 2.54 -17.36 -8.55
N VAL A 33 1.75 -16.50 -7.92
CA VAL A 33 0.33 -16.30 -8.28
C VAL A 33 0.20 -15.02 -9.11
N ASN A 34 -0.41 -15.14 -10.28
CA ASN A 34 -0.77 -14.01 -11.14
C ASN A 34 -2.25 -13.69 -10.96
N THR A 35 -2.56 -12.43 -10.65
CA THR A 35 -3.93 -11.96 -10.43
C THR A 35 -4.11 -10.58 -11.04
N ALA A 36 -5.30 -10.34 -11.58
CA ALA A 36 -5.74 -8.99 -11.91
C ALA A 36 -6.68 -8.53 -10.79
N ALA A 37 -6.34 -7.43 -10.15
CA ALA A 37 -7.01 -6.96 -8.96
C ALA A 37 -7.16 -5.44 -8.97
N THR A 38 -8.15 -4.94 -8.23
CA THR A 38 -8.07 -3.57 -7.71
C THR A 38 -6.99 -3.55 -6.63
N PHE A 39 -6.00 -2.67 -6.80
CA PHE A 39 -4.92 -2.46 -5.84
C PHE A 39 -5.00 -1.03 -5.30
N ILE A 40 -5.08 -0.89 -3.98
CA ILE A 40 -5.04 0.41 -3.31
C ILE A 40 -3.89 0.37 -2.32
N GLN A 41 -2.89 1.21 -2.56
CA GLN A 41 -1.78 1.38 -1.62
C GLN A 41 -2.18 2.41 -0.56
N GLY A 42 -2.14 2.00 0.71
CA GLY A 42 -2.30 2.91 1.83
C GLY A 42 -1.00 3.62 2.19
N ILE A 43 -1.10 4.63 3.03
CA ILE A 43 0.04 5.42 3.51
C ILE A 43 0.52 4.94 4.89
N PHE A 44 -0.37 4.38 5.69
CA PHE A 44 -0.10 3.91 7.05
C PHE A 44 -1.12 2.83 7.45
N GLY A 45 -0.71 1.91 8.30
CA GLY A 45 -1.55 0.83 8.80
C GLY A 45 -0.92 0.12 9.99
N ILE A 46 -1.68 -0.78 10.59
CA ILE A 46 -1.25 -1.69 11.66
C ILE A 46 -1.90 -3.06 11.48
N GLY A 47 -1.31 -4.07 12.10
CA GLY A 47 -1.85 -5.43 12.09
C GLY A 47 -1.48 -6.24 10.83
N PRO A 48 -1.66 -7.57 10.92
CA PRO A 48 -1.13 -8.52 9.93
C PRO A 48 -1.97 -8.57 8.65
N GLU A 49 -1.64 -9.50 7.76
CA GLU A 49 -2.48 -9.86 6.62
C GLU A 49 -3.80 -10.47 7.07
N VAL A 50 -4.91 -9.99 6.53
CA VAL A 50 -6.24 -10.57 6.74
C VAL A 50 -7.05 -10.61 5.46
N ILE A 51 -7.94 -11.60 5.37
CA ILE A 51 -8.83 -11.83 4.23
C ILE A 51 -10.27 -11.88 4.72
N GLY A 52 -11.17 -11.14 4.07
CA GLY A 52 -12.60 -11.14 4.38
C GLY A 52 -13.43 -10.45 3.30
N ASP A 53 -14.74 -10.61 3.37
CA ASP A 53 -15.65 -9.90 2.45
C ASP A 53 -15.69 -8.40 2.80
N LEU A 54 -15.66 -7.55 1.78
CA LEU A 54 -15.72 -6.11 1.95
C LEU A 54 -17.14 -5.64 2.31
N LYS A 55 -17.25 -4.68 3.24
CA LYS A 55 -18.54 -4.07 3.62
C LYS A 55 -18.38 -2.57 3.83
N MET A 56 -19.31 -1.77 3.32
CA MET A 56 -19.33 -0.33 3.60
C MET A 56 -19.96 -0.10 4.98
N ALA A 57 -19.22 0.49 5.92
CA ALA A 57 -19.75 0.86 7.24
C ALA A 57 -20.29 2.29 7.29
N VAL A 58 -19.91 3.12 6.30
CA VAL A 58 -20.39 4.50 6.13
C VAL A 58 -20.91 4.74 4.71
N LYS A 59 -21.55 5.89 4.48
CA LYS A 59 -22.22 6.19 3.20
C LYS A 59 -21.47 7.21 2.34
N SER A 60 -20.59 8.01 2.94
CA SER A 60 -19.83 9.07 2.28
C SER A 60 -18.34 9.03 2.63
N PRO A 61 -17.44 9.42 1.71
CA PRO A 61 -16.02 9.58 1.99
C PRO A 61 -15.71 10.60 3.11
N SER A 62 -16.65 11.47 3.45
CA SER A 62 -16.51 12.46 4.54
C SER A 62 -16.94 11.94 5.91
N ASP A 63 -17.63 10.80 5.98
CA ASP A 63 -18.20 10.29 7.22
C ASP A 63 -17.10 9.84 8.18
N VAL A 64 -17.28 10.09 9.48
CA VAL A 64 -16.41 9.52 10.52
C VAL A 64 -16.91 8.12 10.81
N LEU A 65 -16.00 7.14 10.85
CA LEU A 65 -16.28 5.79 11.31
C LEU A 65 -16.15 5.77 12.84
N ASP A 66 -17.29 5.70 13.52
CA ASP A 66 -17.41 5.62 14.97
C ASP A 66 -18.08 4.30 15.40
N LYS A 67 -18.14 4.05 16.72
CA LYS A 67 -18.73 2.85 17.33
C LYS A 67 -20.12 2.50 16.79
N ASP A 68 -20.98 3.49 16.60
CA ASP A 68 -22.38 3.29 16.19
C ASP A 68 -22.53 2.80 14.74
N ASN A 69 -21.49 2.96 13.92
CA ASN A 69 -21.47 2.41 12.56
C ASN A 69 -21.25 0.90 12.54
N ILE A 70 -20.73 0.32 13.63
CA ILE A 70 -20.24 -1.07 13.65
C ILE A 70 -21.26 -1.97 14.36
N THR A 71 -22.04 -2.66 13.54
CA THR A 71 -23.03 -3.66 13.96
C THR A 71 -22.53 -5.10 13.81
N LEU A 72 -23.31 -6.07 14.31
CA LEU A 72 -23.03 -7.51 14.19
C LEU A 72 -22.90 -7.99 12.74
N GLU A 73 -23.44 -7.27 11.76
CA GLU A 73 -23.31 -7.64 10.34
C GLU A 73 -21.86 -7.57 9.85
N HIS A 74 -21.00 -6.78 10.52
CA HIS A 74 -19.60 -6.60 10.15
C HIS A 74 -18.68 -7.70 10.67
N LYS A 75 -19.19 -8.61 11.51
CA LYS A 75 -18.41 -9.72 12.06
C LYS A 75 -17.78 -10.55 10.93
N GLY A 76 -16.48 -10.77 11.03
CA GLY A 76 -15.67 -11.53 10.07
C GLY A 76 -15.38 -10.79 8.76
N LYS A 77 -15.79 -9.54 8.61
CA LYS A 77 -15.65 -8.73 7.39
C LYS A 77 -14.50 -7.73 7.48
N ILE A 78 -14.14 -7.16 6.33
CA ILE A 78 -13.30 -5.97 6.23
C ILE A 78 -14.25 -4.80 5.95
N ILE A 79 -14.20 -3.77 6.80
CA ILE A 79 -15.12 -2.64 6.70
C ILE A 79 -14.46 -1.38 6.15
N VAL A 80 -15.24 -0.58 5.45
CA VAL A 80 -14.78 0.68 4.86
C VAL A 80 -15.42 1.87 5.58
N GLY A 81 -14.57 2.72 6.14
CA GLY A 81 -14.91 4.02 6.70
C GLY A 81 -14.77 5.16 5.69
N GLY A 82 -14.91 6.39 6.18
CA GLY A 82 -14.81 7.60 5.36
C GLY A 82 -13.54 8.38 5.69
N SER A 83 -13.69 9.48 6.43
CA SER A 83 -12.63 10.48 6.65
C SER A 83 -11.75 10.24 7.87
N LEU A 84 -12.25 9.50 8.86
CA LEU A 84 -11.57 9.27 10.13
C LEU A 84 -12.07 7.98 10.77
N VAL A 85 -11.21 7.26 11.48
CA VAL A 85 -11.60 6.20 12.43
C VAL A 85 -11.29 6.64 13.87
N THR A 86 -12.22 6.43 14.79
CA THR A 86 -12.04 6.70 16.23
C THR A 86 -11.48 5.48 16.98
N ALA A 87 -10.90 5.68 18.16
CA ALA A 87 -10.49 4.55 19.03
C ALA A 87 -11.70 3.67 19.37
N ALA A 88 -12.83 4.28 19.70
CA ALA A 88 -14.07 3.58 20.03
C ALA A 88 -14.60 2.70 18.88
N ALA A 89 -14.41 3.12 17.62
CA ALA A 89 -14.70 2.30 16.46
C ALA A 89 -13.77 1.08 16.38
N LEU A 90 -12.46 1.27 16.55
CA LEU A 90 -11.50 0.17 16.50
C LEU A 90 -11.76 -0.86 17.61
N ASP A 91 -11.99 -0.41 18.84
CA ASP A 91 -12.35 -1.29 19.95
C ASP A 91 -13.64 -2.07 19.65
N ARG A 92 -14.66 -1.39 19.14
CA ARG A 92 -15.92 -2.02 18.77
C ARG A 92 -15.75 -3.04 17.63
N ALA A 93 -14.89 -2.75 16.67
CA ALA A 93 -14.57 -3.63 15.57
C ALA A 93 -13.94 -4.93 16.09
N VAL A 94 -12.97 -4.82 17.01
CA VAL A 94 -12.34 -5.96 17.68
C VAL A 94 -13.34 -6.78 18.49
N GLU A 95 -14.16 -6.12 19.32
CA GLU A 95 -15.21 -6.78 20.13
C GLU A 95 -16.16 -7.64 19.28
N LEU A 96 -16.52 -7.15 18.09
CA LEU A 96 -17.44 -7.84 17.19
C LEU A 96 -16.75 -8.82 16.24
N GLY A 97 -15.42 -8.91 16.27
CA GLY A 97 -14.63 -9.78 15.40
C GLY A 97 -14.61 -9.32 13.94
N VAL A 98 -14.63 -8.02 13.69
CA VAL A 98 -14.30 -7.42 12.39
C VAL A 98 -12.82 -7.71 12.11
N LYS A 99 -12.51 -8.17 10.89
CA LYS A 99 -11.12 -8.53 10.54
C LYS A 99 -10.26 -7.33 10.21
N GLY A 100 -10.85 -6.30 9.60
CA GLY A 100 -10.08 -5.15 9.17
C GLY A 100 -10.89 -3.89 8.89
N VAL A 101 -10.20 -2.76 8.85
CA VAL A 101 -10.75 -1.42 8.60
C VAL A 101 -9.92 -0.73 7.51
N ILE A 102 -10.60 -0.16 6.51
CA ILE A 102 -10.01 0.73 5.50
C ILE A 102 -10.61 2.13 5.70
N VAL A 103 -9.78 3.16 5.85
CA VAL A 103 -10.26 4.53 6.16
C VAL A 103 -9.35 5.61 5.56
N GLY A 104 -9.87 6.82 5.37
CA GLY A 104 -9.10 7.96 4.85
C GLY A 104 -8.05 8.47 5.85
N GLY A 105 -8.42 8.62 7.12
CA GLY A 105 -7.52 9.18 8.13
C GLY A 105 -7.67 8.58 9.53
N TYR A 106 -6.73 8.95 10.41
CA TYR A 106 -6.69 8.57 11.82
C TYR A 106 -6.01 9.67 12.65
N ASP A 107 -6.33 9.77 13.94
CA ASP A 107 -5.63 10.65 14.88
C ASP A 107 -4.64 9.88 15.76
N ALA A 108 -3.50 10.49 16.11
CA ALA A 108 -2.48 9.86 16.97
C ALA A 108 -3.02 9.56 18.37
N HIS A 109 -3.94 10.40 18.85
CA HIS A 109 -4.57 10.18 20.15
C HIS A 109 -5.39 8.89 20.13
N ASP A 110 -6.28 8.74 19.15
CA ASP A 110 -7.10 7.55 18.98
C ASP A 110 -6.25 6.29 18.77
N LEU A 111 -5.21 6.38 17.92
CA LEU A 111 -4.33 5.25 17.68
C LEU A 111 -3.56 4.85 18.95
N LYS A 112 -3.06 5.83 19.71
CA LYS A 112 -2.36 5.57 20.98
C LYS A 112 -3.30 4.98 22.03
N GLU A 113 -4.52 5.48 22.10
CA GLU A 113 -5.55 4.95 23.01
C GLU A 113 -5.87 3.48 22.67
N PHE A 114 -6.14 3.19 21.40
CA PHE A 114 -6.40 1.85 20.92
C PHE A 114 -5.21 0.89 21.12
N LEU A 115 -4.00 1.34 20.82
CA LEU A 115 -2.79 0.53 20.96
C LEU A 115 -2.37 0.35 22.43
N GLY A 116 -2.58 1.35 23.27
CA GLY A 116 -2.09 1.42 24.64
C GLY A 116 -0.61 1.83 24.76
N TYR A 117 0.04 2.21 23.66
CA TYR A 117 1.42 2.68 23.62
C TYR A 117 1.67 3.61 22.42
N ASP A 118 2.82 4.27 22.42
CA ASP A 118 3.24 5.14 21.33
C ASP A 118 4.02 4.34 20.28
N LEU A 119 3.58 4.39 19.03
CA LEU A 119 4.16 3.61 17.93
C LEU A 119 5.57 4.10 17.54
N GLY A 120 5.93 5.34 17.88
CA GLY A 120 7.26 5.90 17.64
C GLY A 120 7.70 5.86 16.17
N VAL A 121 8.62 4.94 15.84
CA VAL A 121 9.09 4.73 14.46
C VAL A 121 8.13 3.72 13.81
N ALA A 122 7.31 4.17 12.85
CA ALA A 122 6.29 3.35 12.17
C ALA A 122 6.88 2.13 11.44
N ILE A 123 7.14 1.07 12.21
CA ILE A 123 7.37 -0.30 11.80
C ILE A 123 6.22 -1.09 12.42
N THR A 124 5.27 -1.49 11.59
CA THR A 124 4.00 -2.08 12.02
C THR A 124 3.73 -3.38 11.28
N GLY A 125 2.62 -4.04 11.59
CA GLY A 125 2.17 -5.30 10.99
C GLY A 125 2.28 -6.50 11.92
N THR A 126 2.81 -6.28 13.12
CA THR A 126 2.97 -7.32 14.15
C THR A 126 2.14 -7.05 15.40
N GLU A 127 1.32 -5.99 15.38
CA GLU A 127 0.42 -5.64 16.47
C GLU A 127 -0.66 -6.73 16.64
N ASP A 128 -0.67 -7.37 17.79
CA ASP A 128 -1.70 -8.35 18.15
C ASP A 128 -2.91 -7.67 18.77
N LYS A 129 -3.69 -6.98 17.92
CA LYS A 129 -4.93 -6.28 18.29
C LYS A 129 -6.18 -6.94 17.75
N GLY A 130 -6.05 -8.07 17.06
CA GLY A 130 -7.18 -8.81 16.47
C GLY A 130 -7.83 -8.11 15.28
N ILE A 131 -7.22 -7.06 14.72
CA ILE A 131 -7.72 -6.32 13.57
C ILE A 131 -6.57 -5.73 12.75
N THR A 132 -6.80 -5.55 11.45
CA THR A 132 -5.87 -4.85 10.55
C THR A 132 -6.46 -3.51 10.12
N LEU A 133 -5.67 -2.44 10.20
CA LEU A 133 -6.06 -1.10 9.77
C LEU A 133 -5.22 -0.68 8.55
N VAL A 134 -5.90 -0.17 7.52
CA VAL A 134 -5.27 0.48 6.37
C VAL A 134 -5.82 1.90 6.23
N VAL A 135 -4.92 2.88 6.26
CA VAL A 135 -5.21 4.29 6.09
C VAL A 135 -4.77 4.73 4.69
N THR A 136 -5.66 5.36 3.92
CA THR A 136 -5.38 5.73 2.52
C THR A 136 -4.80 7.13 2.37
N GLU A 137 -5.21 8.12 3.17
CA GLU A 137 -4.81 9.52 2.95
C GLU A 137 -3.80 10.04 3.96
N GLY A 138 -4.02 9.87 5.27
CA GLY A 138 -3.16 10.58 6.22
C GLY A 138 -3.54 10.60 7.69
N PHE A 139 -2.85 11.51 8.37
CA PHE A 139 -3.09 11.88 9.75
C PHE A 139 -4.19 12.93 9.87
N GLY A 140 -5.07 12.79 10.85
CA GLY A 140 -6.24 13.62 11.08
C GLY A 140 -7.45 13.22 10.24
N LYS A 141 -8.52 14.01 10.37
CA LYS A 141 -9.75 13.81 9.59
C LYS A 141 -9.53 14.24 8.14
N ILE A 142 -9.30 13.27 7.26
CA ILE A 142 -9.07 13.49 5.83
C ILE A 142 -10.05 12.63 5.06
N ASN A 143 -10.92 13.28 4.28
CA ASN A 143 -11.86 12.58 3.43
C ASN A 143 -11.12 11.62 2.50
N MET A 144 -11.54 10.35 2.49
CA MET A 144 -11.04 9.39 1.52
C MET A 144 -11.26 9.95 0.10
N ALA A 145 -10.28 9.79 -0.78
CA ALA A 145 -10.43 10.22 -2.17
C ALA A 145 -11.69 9.59 -2.78
N LYS A 146 -12.54 10.40 -3.41
CA LYS A 146 -13.84 9.97 -3.94
C LYS A 146 -13.70 8.73 -4.85
N LYS A 147 -12.69 8.71 -5.72
CA LYS A 147 -12.39 7.58 -6.61
C LYS A 147 -12.09 6.30 -5.82
N THR A 148 -11.29 6.38 -4.76
CA THR A 148 -10.98 5.23 -3.88
C THR A 148 -12.24 4.72 -3.18
N PHE A 149 -13.04 5.62 -2.63
CA PHE A 149 -14.29 5.27 -1.96
C PHE A 149 -15.27 4.59 -2.93
N GLU A 150 -15.41 5.11 -4.16
CA GLU A 150 -16.24 4.51 -5.22
C GLU A 150 -15.72 3.14 -5.65
N LEU A 151 -14.40 2.95 -5.77
CA LEU A 151 -13.80 1.64 -6.07
C LEU A 151 -14.14 0.61 -5.00
N LEU A 152 -14.02 0.99 -3.72
CA LEU A 152 -14.37 0.13 -2.59
C LEU A 152 -15.88 -0.14 -2.51
N GLN A 153 -16.71 0.86 -2.75
CA GLN A 153 -18.16 0.71 -2.78
C GLN A 153 -18.61 -0.26 -3.89
N ASN A 154 -18.06 -0.13 -5.10
CA ASN A 154 -18.32 -1.05 -6.21
C ASN A 154 -17.80 -2.47 -5.93
N ALA A 155 -16.91 -2.61 -4.94
CA ALA A 155 -16.34 -3.88 -4.53
C ALA A 155 -17.06 -4.54 -3.35
N GLU A 156 -18.12 -3.93 -2.82
CA GLU A 156 -18.83 -4.45 -1.65
C GLU A 156 -19.29 -5.90 -1.85
N GLY A 157 -19.09 -6.73 -0.83
CA GLY A 157 -19.39 -8.17 -0.86
C GLY A 157 -18.33 -9.03 -1.54
N ARG A 158 -17.28 -8.45 -2.15
CA ARG A 158 -16.18 -9.22 -2.73
C ARG A 158 -15.12 -9.56 -1.69
N LYS A 159 -14.50 -10.73 -1.88
CA LYS A 159 -13.33 -11.15 -1.11
C LYS A 159 -12.21 -10.14 -1.29
N THR A 160 -11.72 -9.63 -0.17
CA THR A 160 -10.70 -8.59 -0.09
C THR A 160 -9.60 -9.06 0.84
N SER A 161 -8.38 -8.72 0.47
CA SER A 161 -7.19 -8.97 1.27
C SER A 161 -6.56 -7.64 1.63
N ILE A 162 -6.19 -7.46 2.89
CA ILE A 162 -5.50 -6.26 3.35
C ILE A 162 -4.29 -6.62 4.20
N ASN A 163 -3.29 -5.75 4.17
CA ASN A 163 -2.10 -5.82 5.00
C ASN A 163 -1.85 -4.44 5.59
N GLY A 164 -1.76 -4.34 6.92
CA GLY A 164 -1.51 -3.10 7.63
C GLY A 164 -0.03 -2.78 7.79
N ALA A 165 0.87 -3.72 7.48
CA ALA A 165 2.30 -3.55 7.67
C ALA A 165 2.83 -2.28 6.98
N THR A 166 3.44 -1.42 7.77
CA THR A 166 4.03 -0.16 7.33
C THR A 166 5.46 -0.09 7.81
N GLN A 167 6.39 0.22 6.91
CA GLN A 167 7.79 0.45 7.23
C GLN A 167 8.30 1.65 6.44
N ILE A 168 8.63 2.73 7.14
CA ILE A 168 9.04 3.99 6.50
C ILE A 168 10.55 4.09 6.22
N ARG A 169 11.38 3.22 6.81
CA ARG A 169 12.86 3.25 6.69
C ARG A 169 13.41 1.88 6.31
N ALA A 170 14.45 1.87 5.47
CA ALA A 170 15.18 0.66 5.01
C ALA A 170 14.26 -0.44 4.45
N GLY A 171 13.96 -0.41 3.15
CA GLY A 171 12.99 -1.34 2.55
C GLY A 171 11.57 -0.89 2.85
N VAL A 172 11.13 0.17 2.17
CA VAL A 172 9.82 0.81 2.41
C VAL A 172 8.71 -0.22 2.16
N ILE A 173 7.88 -0.45 3.17
CA ILE A 173 6.67 -1.27 3.07
C ILE A 173 5.48 -0.35 3.29
N ARG A 174 4.50 -0.44 2.40
CA ARG A 174 3.23 0.27 2.52
C ARG A 174 2.13 -0.74 2.75
N PRO A 175 1.12 -0.37 3.54
CA PRO A 175 -0.07 -1.17 3.67
C PRO A 175 -0.82 -1.18 2.34
N GLU A 176 -1.65 -2.19 2.15
CA GLU A 176 -2.29 -2.42 0.87
C GLU A 176 -3.66 -3.06 1.03
N VAL A 177 -4.49 -2.84 0.01
CA VAL A 177 -5.78 -3.48 -0.20
C VAL A 177 -5.77 -4.10 -1.59
N VAL A 178 -6.09 -5.38 -1.65
CA VAL A 178 -6.15 -6.16 -2.89
C VAL A 178 -7.51 -6.81 -3.03
N ILE A 179 -8.18 -6.55 -4.15
CA ILE A 179 -9.50 -7.10 -4.46
C ILE A 179 -9.43 -7.78 -5.84
N PRO A 180 -9.33 -9.12 -5.90
CA PRO A 180 -9.30 -9.86 -7.16
C PRO A 180 -10.51 -9.56 -8.05
N LEU A 181 -10.27 -9.42 -9.35
CA LEU A 181 -11.31 -9.25 -10.36
C LEU A 181 -11.76 -10.63 -10.84
N ALA A 182 -13.03 -10.98 -10.62
CA ALA A 182 -13.56 -12.31 -10.93
C ALA A 182 -13.49 -12.68 -12.42
N ASP A 183 -13.66 -11.70 -13.32
CA ASP A 183 -13.79 -11.92 -14.78
C ASP A 183 -12.56 -11.47 -15.57
N ALA A 184 -11.42 -11.26 -14.92
CA ALA A 184 -10.23 -10.81 -15.64
C ALA A 184 -9.62 -11.95 -16.46
N ASN A 185 -9.45 -11.71 -17.77
CA ASN A 185 -8.71 -12.61 -18.63
C ASN A 185 -7.20 -12.43 -18.39
N ILE A 186 -6.68 -13.12 -17.37
CA ILE A 186 -5.29 -13.02 -16.90
C ILE A 186 -4.30 -13.61 -17.93
N ALA A 187 -4.75 -14.54 -18.78
CA ALA A 187 -3.91 -15.26 -19.75
C ALA A 187 -3.32 -14.36 -20.86
N ASP A 188 -4.00 -13.25 -21.19
CA ASP A 188 -3.59 -12.34 -22.28
C ASP A 188 -2.92 -11.05 -21.77
N GLN A 189 -2.86 -10.85 -20.44
CA GLN A 189 -2.17 -9.70 -19.88
C GLN A 189 -0.67 -9.96 -19.88
N LYS A 190 0.01 -9.55 -20.96
CA LYS A 190 1.46 -9.38 -20.95
C LYS A 190 1.79 -8.45 -19.79
N HIS A 191 2.43 -8.96 -18.74
CA HIS A 191 3.06 -8.10 -17.75
C HIS A 191 3.97 -7.15 -18.52
N ALA A 192 3.60 -5.89 -18.63
CA ALA A 192 4.58 -4.87 -18.94
C ALA A 192 5.56 -4.97 -17.76
N PRO A 193 6.81 -5.39 -17.99
CA PRO A 193 7.74 -5.47 -16.89
C PRO A 193 7.82 -4.05 -16.30
N ASN A 194 7.59 -3.93 -15.00
CA ASN A 194 7.81 -2.67 -14.31
C ASN A 194 9.33 -2.44 -14.30
N ASN A 195 9.87 -2.00 -15.45
CA ASN A 195 11.30 -1.79 -15.68
C ASN A 195 11.82 -0.58 -14.88
N GLY A 196 11.00 -0.03 -13.98
CA GLY A 196 11.22 1.25 -13.35
C GLY A 196 11.36 2.35 -14.39
N MET A 197 12.16 3.35 -14.06
CA MET A 197 12.46 4.47 -14.95
C MET A 197 13.34 4.01 -16.12
N THR A 198 12.83 4.09 -17.33
CA THR A 198 13.55 3.81 -18.58
C THR A 198 13.60 5.05 -19.48
N ILE A 199 14.41 5.03 -20.54
CA ILE A 199 14.43 6.11 -21.52
C ILE A 199 13.04 6.21 -22.17
N GLY A 200 12.48 7.41 -22.17
CA GLY A 200 11.14 7.71 -22.65
C GLY A 200 10.04 7.65 -21.59
N THR A 201 10.33 7.18 -20.37
CA THR A 201 9.39 7.21 -19.24
C THR A 201 8.98 8.66 -18.91
N MET A 202 7.69 8.86 -18.63
CA MET A 202 7.15 10.13 -18.17
C MET A 202 7.36 10.29 -16.67
N VAL A 203 7.88 11.44 -16.27
CA VAL A 203 8.21 11.72 -14.88
C VAL A 203 7.72 13.11 -14.48
N ARG A 204 7.36 13.27 -13.21
CA ARG A 204 7.07 14.57 -12.59
C ARG A 204 8.21 14.96 -11.66
N ILE A 205 8.65 16.21 -11.75
CA ILE A 205 9.68 16.74 -10.88
C ILE A 205 9.06 17.05 -9.52
N ILE A 206 9.59 16.46 -8.44
CA ILE A 206 9.06 16.61 -7.06
C ILE A 206 9.95 17.51 -6.20
N ARG A 207 10.81 18.32 -6.81
CA ARG A 207 11.68 19.25 -6.09
C ARG A 207 11.78 20.60 -6.78
N GLN A 208 11.86 21.65 -5.96
CA GLN A 208 12.14 23.01 -6.42
C GLN A 208 13.51 23.09 -7.14
N PRO A 209 13.68 24.02 -8.10
CA PRO A 209 12.71 25.05 -8.49
C PRO A 209 11.58 24.58 -9.42
N HIS A 210 11.74 23.43 -10.08
CA HIS A 210 10.82 22.92 -11.12
C HIS A 210 9.71 22.02 -10.60
N PHE A 211 9.27 22.21 -9.35
CA PHE A 211 8.30 21.32 -8.71
C PHE A 211 6.99 21.27 -9.50
N GLY A 212 6.52 20.07 -9.82
CA GLY A 212 5.29 19.80 -10.57
C GLY A 212 5.44 19.75 -12.08
N GLU A 213 6.60 20.14 -12.64
CA GLU A 213 6.83 20.07 -14.08
C GLU A 213 6.91 18.61 -14.56
N VAL A 214 6.31 18.36 -15.72
CA VAL A 214 6.32 17.05 -16.36
C VAL A 214 7.42 17.02 -17.41
N ALA A 215 8.20 15.95 -17.40
CA ALA A 215 9.32 15.75 -18.28
C ALA A 215 9.38 14.30 -18.76
N LYS A 216 10.14 14.08 -19.82
CA LYS A 216 10.42 12.77 -20.40
C LYS A 216 11.87 12.41 -20.14
N VAL A 217 12.13 11.18 -19.70
CA VAL A 217 13.49 10.69 -19.49
C VAL A 217 14.21 10.56 -20.84
N VAL A 218 15.36 11.20 -20.98
CA VAL A 218 16.20 11.12 -22.20
C VAL A 218 17.42 10.23 -22.01
N SER A 219 17.96 10.15 -20.79
CA SER A 219 19.13 9.30 -20.49
C SER A 219 19.17 8.89 -19.02
N LEU A 220 19.76 7.73 -18.75
CA LEU A 220 19.97 7.17 -17.42
C LEU A 220 21.45 6.80 -17.25
N PRO A 221 22.30 7.74 -16.82
CA PRO A 221 23.72 7.47 -16.59
C PRO A 221 23.92 6.34 -15.57
N GLU A 222 24.67 5.30 -15.96
CA GLU A 222 24.91 4.12 -15.13
C GLU A 222 25.76 4.44 -13.88
N LYS A 223 26.70 5.38 -14.02
CA LYS A 223 27.61 5.76 -12.94
C LYS A 223 27.03 6.95 -12.16
N PRO A 224 27.00 6.87 -10.82
CA PRO A 224 26.64 8.01 -9.99
C PRO A 224 27.54 9.22 -10.28
N VAL A 225 26.92 10.40 -10.37
CA VAL A 225 27.60 11.68 -10.65
C VAL A 225 27.75 12.46 -9.35
N ILE A 226 28.84 13.21 -9.22
CA ILE A 226 29.03 14.16 -8.12
C ILE A 226 28.23 15.42 -8.46
N ILE A 227 27.20 15.70 -7.68
CA ILE A 227 26.38 16.92 -7.84
C ILE A 227 27.03 18.10 -7.09
N PRO A 228 26.57 19.36 -7.29
CA PRO A 228 27.16 20.54 -6.63
C PRO A 228 27.21 20.49 -5.11
N SER A 229 26.40 19.65 -4.47
CA SER A 229 26.46 19.38 -3.02
C SER A 229 27.55 18.38 -2.63
N GLU A 230 28.46 18.05 -3.56
CA GLU A 230 29.53 17.03 -3.45
C GLU A 230 29.04 15.59 -3.20
N ALA A 231 27.72 15.37 -3.19
CA ALA A 231 27.14 14.06 -3.00
C ALA A 231 27.26 13.23 -4.29
N LYS A 232 27.63 11.96 -4.15
CA LYS A 232 27.68 11.00 -5.25
C LYS A 232 26.32 10.31 -5.38
N VAL A 233 25.51 10.72 -6.36
CA VAL A 233 24.12 10.27 -6.50
C VAL A 233 23.82 9.73 -7.89
N ARG A 234 22.85 8.81 -7.98
CA ARG A 234 22.30 8.39 -9.27
C ARG A 234 21.45 9.52 -9.83
N VAL A 235 21.71 9.88 -11.08
CA VAL A 235 21.04 10.98 -11.77
C VAL A 235 20.20 10.45 -12.93
N VAL A 236 19.29 11.28 -13.40
CA VAL A 236 18.50 11.08 -14.62
C VAL A 236 18.57 12.37 -15.42
N GLU A 237 18.71 12.23 -16.73
CA GLU A 237 18.57 13.34 -17.66
C GLU A 237 17.13 13.33 -18.19
N ILE A 238 16.46 14.46 -18.08
CA ILE A 238 15.06 14.64 -18.46
C ILE A 238 14.94 15.82 -19.43
N GLU A 239 13.93 15.77 -20.28
CA GLU A 239 13.53 16.85 -21.17
C GLU A 239 12.12 17.30 -20.78
N THR A 240 11.97 18.55 -20.35
CA THR A 240 10.69 19.12 -19.94
C THR A 240 9.73 19.23 -21.12
N LEU A 241 8.45 18.92 -20.90
CA LEU A 241 7.43 19.06 -21.96
C LEU A 241 7.06 20.53 -22.24
N SER A 242 7.27 21.40 -21.26
CA SER A 242 6.86 22.81 -21.31
C SER A 242 7.67 23.63 -22.30
N ASN A 243 8.99 23.39 -22.36
CA ASN A 243 9.93 24.20 -23.16
C ASN A 243 11.02 23.36 -23.86
N GLY A 244 11.03 22.03 -23.72
CA GLY A 244 12.04 21.16 -24.34
C GLY A 244 13.43 21.28 -23.71
N GLU A 245 13.54 21.88 -22.53
CA GLU A 245 14.80 22.06 -21.83
C GLU A 245 15.29 20.74 -21.25
N LYS A 246 16.58 20.45 -21.48
CA LYS A 246 17.24 19.27 -20.92
C LYS A 246 17.94 19.61 -19.63
N MET A 247 17.66 18.83 -18.60
CA MET A 247 18.27 19.01 -17.29
C MET A 247 18.60 17.66 -16.65
N MET A 248 19.62 17.67 -15.80
CA MET A 248 20.07 16.49 -15.06
C MET A 248 19.72 16.67 -13.58
N LEU A 249 18.98 15.70 -13.04
CA LEU A 249 18.52 15.72 -11.64
C LEU A 249 18.85 14.41 -10.95
N PRO A 250 19.05 14.41 -9.62
CA PRO A 250 19.02 13.18 -8.84
C PRO A 250 17.73 12.39 -9.11
N ARG A 251 17.83 11.07 -9.28
CA ARG A 251 16.65 10.22 -9.49
C ARG A 251 15.60 10.36 -8.38
N ALA A 252 16.03 10.68 -7.17
CA ALA A 252 15.14 10.92 -6.02
C ALA A 252 14.32 12.21 -6.11
N ASN A 253 14.60 13.10 -7.07
CA ASN A 253 13.88 14.36 -7.26
C ASN A 253 12.80 14.26 -8.35
N VAL A 254 12.54 13.07 -8.88
CA VAL A 254 11.50 12.81 -9.87
C VAL A 254 10.70 11.57 -9.47
N GLU A 255 9.42 11.55 -9.82
CA GLU A 255 8.55 10.38 -9.66
C GLU A 255 8.02 9.94 -11.04
N ILE A 256 7.81 8.64 -11.23
CA ILE A 256 7.25 8.10 -12.47
C ILE A 256 5.75 8.41 -12.49
N ILE A 257 5.24 8.83 -13.65
CA ILE A 257 3.81 8.93 -13.89
C ILE A 257 3.37 7.57 -14.46
N GLU A 258 2.70 6.76 -13.63
CA GLU A 258 2.04 5.53 -14.08
C GLU A 258 0.63 5.88 -14.60
N GLU A 259 0.25 5.36 -15.78
CA GLU A 259 -1.11 5.45 -16.33
C GLU A 259 -2.03 4.39 -15.74
#